data_AF-G0QQZ9-F1
#
_entry.id   AF-G0QQZ9-F1
#
_cell.length_a   1.000
_cell.length_b   1.000
_cell.length_c   1.000
_cell.angle_alpha   90.00
_cell.angle_beta   90.00
_cell.angle_gamma   90.00
#
_symmetry.space_group_name_H-M   'P 1'
#
loop_
_entity.id
_entity.type
_entity.pdbx_description
1 polymer ?
#
loop_
_entity_poly.entity_id
_entity_poly.type
_entity_poly.pdbx_seq_one_letter_code
_entity_poly.pdbx_strand_id
1 'polypeptide(L)'
;MPYLKLPTFKLGINPSARSKFDPKNLTGTQKIQLASCRIFGSTIGGNLRSGGKELKKRDVSHKILDEFNIKSYDIFEGFPWIQNQERKEWLKEQMEERKMRILMRGIKIGKKKGGGKVTLMDVLETKKNDSFDF
;
A
#
# COMPACT_ATOMS: atom_id res chain seq x y z
N MET A 1 3.60 5.84 -42.18
CA MET A 1 2.60 6.54 -43.02
C MET A 1 2.18 7.82 -42.31
N PRO A 2 2.20 8.98 -42.99
CA PRO A 2 1.73 10.24 -42.42
C PRO A 2 0.20 10.29 -42.31
N TYR A 3 -0.31 11.06 -41.34
CA TYR A 3 -1.75 11.28 -41.17
C TYR A 3 -2.24 12.36 -42.14
N LEU A 4 -3.08 11.98 -43.11
CA LEU A 4 -3.75 12.89 -44.03
C LEU A 4 -5.19 13.15 -43.57
N LYS A 5 -5.48 14.40 -43.20
CA LYS A 5 -6.84 14.83 -42.86
C LYS A 5 -7.64 15.13 -44.13
N LEU A 6 -8.73 14.39 -44.34
CA LEU A 6 -9.65 14.60 -45.47
C LEU A 6 -10.82 15.51 -45.09
N PRO A 7 -11.40 16.25 -46.06
CA PRO A 7 -12.57 17.07 -45.80
C PRO A 7 -13.78 16.20 -45.46
N THR A 8 -14.59 16.65 -44.51
CA THR A 8 -15.86 16.01 -44.17
C THR A 8 -17.02 16.82 -44.75
N PHE A 9 -17.82 16.22 -45.62
CA PHE A 9 -18.97 16.88 -46.26
C PHE A 9 -20.21 17.01 -45.36
N LYS A 10 -20.19 16.41 -44.15
CA LYS A 10 -21.26 16.58 -43.17
C LYS A 10 -21.24 17.99 -42.58
N LEU A 11 -22.42 18.58 -42.41
CA LEU A 11 -22.59 19.93 -41.86
C LEU A 11 -23.20 19.88 -40.45
N GLY A 12 -23.11 21.00 -39.75
CA GLY A 12 -23.75 21.22 -38.47
C GLY A 12 -23.06 20.55 -37.28
N ILE A 13 -23.63 20.78 -36.09
CA ILE A 13 -23.18 20.15 -34.86
C ILE A 13 -23.67 18.71 -34.78
N ASN A 14 -22.86 17.81 -34.21
CA ASN A 14 -23.34 16.46 -33.90
C ASN A 14 -24.48 16.59 -32.85
N PRO A 15 -25.72 16.18 -33.17
CA PRO A 15 -26.86 16.41 -32.30
C PRO A 15 -26.74 15.60 -31.02
N SER A 16 -27.20 16.19 -29.92
CA SER A 16 -27.24 15.60 -28.58
C SER A 16 -28.56 15.95 -27.89
N ALA A 17 -28.91 15.23 -26.83
CA ALA A 17 -30.08 15.58 -26.03
C ALA A 17 -29.98 17.03 -25.54
N ARG A 18 -28.82 17.40 -24.97
CA ARG A 18 -28.54 18.76 -24.47
C ARG A 18 -28.64 19.84 -25.55
N SER A 19 -28.13 19.60 -26.76
CA SER A 19 -28.10 20.62 -27.82
C SER A 19 -29.46 20.86 -28.48
N LYS A 20 -30.47 20.03 -28.18
CA LYS A 20 -31.86 20.20 -28.67
C LYS A 20 -32.72 21.08 -27.75
N PHE A 21 -32.25 21.38 -26.53
CA PHE A 21 -32.97 22.26 -25.62
C PHE A 21 -32.66 23.71 -25.95
N ASP A 22 -33.68 24.45 -26.38
CA ASP A 22 -33.64 25.91 -26.38
C ASP A 22 -34.36 26.42 -25.11
N PRO A 23 -33.64 27.02 -24.15
CA PRO A 23 -34.25 27.46 -22.89
C PRO A 23 -35.34 28.53 -23.08
N LYS A 24 -35.36 29.23 -24.22
CA LYS A 24 -36.37 30.25 -24.52
C LYS A 24 -37.67 29.63 -25.08
N ASN A 25 -37.58 28.47 -25.71
CA ASN A 25 -38.70 27.83 -26.38
C ASN A 25 -38.69 26.30 -26.18
N LEU A 26 -39.06 25.87 -24.97
CA LEU A 26 -39.11 24.47 -24.60
C LEU A 26 -40.45 23.81 -24.94
N THR A 27 -40.40 22.62 -25.53
CA THR A 27 -41.60 21.80 -25.75
C THR A 27 -42.14 21.20 -24.44
N GLY A 28 -43.40 20.74 -24.43
CA GLY A 28 -43.99 20.10 -23.26
C GLY A 28 -43.20 18.86 -22.80
N THR A 29 -42.73 18.04 -23.73
CA THR A 29 -41.92 16.85 -23.44
C THR A 29 -40.57 17.20 -22.83
N GLN A 30 -39.92 18.27 -23.30
CA GLN A 30 -38.67 18.79 -22.74
C GLN A 30 -38.85 19.30 -21.31
N LYS A 31 -39.96 19.98 -21.02
CA LYS A 31 -40.29 20.44 -19.66
C LYS A 31 -40.50 19.27 -18.70
N ILE A 32 -41.21 18.23 -19.12
CA ILE A 32 -41.40 17.01 -18.32
C ILE A 32 -40.04 16.34 -18.03
N GLN A 33 -39.15 16.27 -19.02
CA GLN A 33 -37.82 15.72 -18.84
C GLN A 33 -36.97 16.55 -17.87
N LEU A 34 -37.02 17.89 -17.95
CA LEU A 34 -36.31 18.75 -16.99
C LEU A 34 -36.89 18.62 -15.57
N ALA A 35 -38.21 18.46 -15.44
CA ALA A 35 -38.86 18.21 -14.17
C ALA A 35 -38.40 16.86 -13.57
N SER A 36 -38.25 15.81 -14.38
CA SER A 36 -37.74 14.51 -13.90
C SER A 36 -36.26 14.59 -13.49
N CYS A 37 -35.44 15.39 -14.19
CA CYS A 37 -34.07 15.66 -13.77
C CYS A 37 -33.99 16.31 -12.39
N ARG A 38 -34.92 17.24 -12.09
CA ARG A 38 -35.02 17.86 -10.76
C ARG A 38 -35.44 16.85 -9.69
N ILE A 39 -36.42 16.00 -9.97
CA ILE A 39 -36.96 15.03 -9.00
C ILE A 39 -35.97 13.91 -8.70
N PHE A 40 -35.38 13.32 -9.73
CA PHE A 40 -34.56 12.10 -9.61
C PHE A 40 -33.05 12.35 -9.68
N GLY A 41 -32.61 13.61 -9.81
CA GLY A 41 -31.19 13.95 -9.93
C GLY A 41 -30.54 13.41 -11.22
N SER A 42 -31.33 13.12 -12.25
CA SER A 42 -30.78 12.67 -13.54
C SER A 42 -30.14 13.84 -14.29
N THR A 43 -29.10 13.57 -15.06
CA THR A 43 -28.32 14.60 -15.77
C THR A 43 -28.49 14.46 -17.28
N ILE A 44 -28.76 15.57 -17.96
CA ILE A 44 -28.84 15.63 -19.42
C ILE A 44 -27.47 16.06 -19.98
N GLY A 45 -26.77 15.13 -20.61
CA GLY A 45 -25.45 15.33 -21.19
C GLY A 45 -25.46 15.66 -22.69
N GLY A 46 -24.37 16.27 -23.15
CA GLY A 46 -24.03 16.33 -24.58
C GLY A 46 -23.16 15.12 -24.98
N ASN A 47 -22.69 15.09 -26.22
CA ASN A 47 -21.84 13.98 -26.71
C ASN A 47 -20.41 14.01 -26.14
N LEU A 48 -20.00 15.13 -25.55
CA LEU A 48 -18.68 15.28 -24.94
C LEU A 48 -18.66 14.76 -23.49
N ARG A 49 -17.47 14.39 -23.02
CA ARG A 49 -17.25 13.89 -21.65
C ARG A 49 -17.54 14.99 -20.62
N SER A 50 -18.42 14.69 -19.66
CA SER A 50 -18.81 15.61 -18.57
C SER A 50 -18.22 15.27 -17.20
N GLY A 51 -17.56 14.12 -17.05
CA GLY A 51 -17.07 13.62 -15.75
C GLY A 51 -18.15 13.02 -14.85
N GLY A 52 -19.44 13.09 -15.21
CA GLY A 52 -20.52 12.54 -14.39
C GLY A 52 -20.45 11.03 -14.15
N LYS A 53 -19.76 10.28 -15.02
CA LYS A 53 -19.47 8.84 -14.81
C LYS A 53 -18.54 8.62 -13.62
N GLU A 54 -17.53 9.47 -13.44
CA GLU A 54 -16.58 9.35 -12.33
C GLU A 54 -17.26 9.69 -11.00
N LEU A 55 -18.11 10.72 -10.98
CA LEU A 55 -18.86 11.11 -9.77
C LEU A 55 -19.88 10.05 -9.34
N LYS A 56 -20.47 9.33 -10.30
CA LYS A 56 -21.40 8.22 -10.02
C LYS A 56 -20.68 6.92 -9.65
N LYS A 57 -19.36 6.85 -9.81
CA LYS A 57 -18.59 5.68 -9.43
C LYS A 57 -18.66 5.57 -7.91
N ARG A 58 -19.09 4.40 -7.43
CA ARG A 58 -19.07 4.13 -5.99
C ARG A 58 -17.63 4.05 -5.53
N ASP A 59 -17.31 4.79 -4.48
CA ASP A 59 -16.04 4.62 -3.78
C ASP A 59 -16.10 3.35 -2.93
N VAL A 60 -15.23 2.40 -3.25
CA VAL A 60 -15.12 1.10 -2.56
C VAL A 60 -13.78 0.96 -1.85
N SER A 61 -13.03 2.06 -1.71
CA SER A 61 -11.69 2.06 -1.12
C SER A 61 -11.67 1.55 0.33
N HIS A 62 -12.75 1.77 1.09
CA HIS A 62 -12.88 1.26 2.45
C HIS A 62 -12.82 -0.27 2.53
N LYS A 63 -13.36 -0.98 1.53
CA LYS A 63 -13.35 -2.47 1.54
C LYS A 63 -11.94 -3.03 1.49
N ILE A 64 -11.05 -2.34 0.79
CA ILE A 64 -9.63 -2.70 0.71
C ILE A 64 -9.01 -2.53 2.10
N LEU A 65 -9.32 -1.44 2.81
CA LEU A 65 -8.83 -1.22 4.17
C LEU A 65 -9.39 -2.25 5.16
N ASP A 66 -10.64 -2.67 5.00
CA ASP A 66 -11.24 -3.69 5.86
C ASP A 66 -10.48 -5.03 5.77
N GLU A 67 -9.98 -5.40 4.59
CA GLU A 67 -9.12 -6.59 4.42
C GLU A 67 -7.79 -6.45 5.17
N PHE A 68 -7.16 -5.27 5.14
CA PHE A 68 -5.91 -5.01 5.88
C PHE A 68 -6.10 -4.87 7.39
N ASN A 69 -7.27 -4.41 7.83
CA ASN A 69 -7.62 -4.29 9.23
C ASN A 69 -7.75 -5.66 9.89
N ILE A 70 -8.17 -6.68 9.13
CA ILE A 70 -8.09 -8.06 9.58
C ILE A 70 -6.64 -8.52 9.43
N LYS A 71 -5.88 -8.42 10.54
CA LYS A 71 -4.46 -8.81 10.66
C LYS A 71 -4.23 -10.32 10.58
N SER A 72 -4.77 -10.97 9.55
CA SER A 72 -4.63 -12.40 9.29
C SER A 72 -3.20 -12.79 8.89
N TYR A 73 -2.48 -11.88 8.23
CA TYR A 73 -1.08 -12.08 7.82
C TYR A 73 -0.10 -12.00 9.00
N ASP A 74 -0.43 -11.21 10.03
CA ASP A 74 0.37 -11.06 11.24
C ASP A 74 -0.53 -11.10 12.47
N ILE A 75 -0.73 -12.32 12.96
CA ILE A 75 -1.51 -12.60 14.16
C ILE A 75 -0.95 -11.83 15.37
N PHE A 76 0.36 -11.58 15.42
CA PHE A 76 1.00 -10.88 16.54
C PHE A 76 0.71 -9.38 16.54
N GLU A 77 0.51 -8.78 15.36
CA GLU A 77 0.11 -7.37 15.23
C GLU A 77 -1.35 -7.17 15.69
N GLY A 78 -2.25 -8.09 15.31
CA GLY A 78 -3.65 -8.03 15.71
C GLY A 78 -3.93 -8.49 17.15
N PHE A 79 -3.15 -9.45 17.64
CA PHE A 79 -3.35 -10.09 18.95
C PHE A 79 -2.03 -10.20 19.73
N PRO A 80 -1.59 -9.10 20.39
CA PRO A 80 -0.25 -9.01 21.00
C PRO A 80 0.00 -9.97 22.16
N TRP A 81 -1.05 -10.55 22.73
CA TRP A 81 -0.94 -11.53 23.82
C TRP A 81 -0.52 -12.92 23.35
N ILE A 82 -0.70 -13.23 22.07
CA ILE A 82 -0.18 -14.48 21.49
C ILE A 82 1.33 -14.33 21.41
N GLN A 83 2.08 -15.24 22.04
CA GLN A 83 3.53 -15.23 21.97
C GLN A 83 4.03 -16.63 21.61
N ASN A 84 4.89 -16.70 20.59
CA ASN A 84 5.57 -17.94 20.24
C ASN A 84 6.87 -18.05 21.06
N GLN A 85 6.80 -18.68 22.23
CA GLN A 85 7.94 -18.85 23.14
C GLN A 85 9.01 -19.76 22.53
N GLU A 86 8.62 -20.90 21.95
CA GLU A 86 9.53 -21.85 21.31
C GLU A 86 10.40 -21.18 20.24
N ARG A 87 9.79 -20.37 19.37
CA ARG A 87 10.54 -19.63 18.32
C ARG A 87 11.51 -18.62 18.92
N LYS A 88 11.14 -17.95 20.03
CA LYS A 88 12.02 -17.01 20.73
C LYS A 88 13.21 -17.73 21.35
N GLU A 89 12.99 -18.88 21.97
CA GLU A 89 14.03 -19.71 22.60
C GLU A 89 15.00 -20.27 21.57
N TRP A 90 14.47 -20.84 20.48
CA TRP A 90 15.27 -21.33 19.36
C TRP A 90 16.16 -20.23 18.74
N LEU A 91 15.60 -19.03 18.53
CA LEU A 91 16.37 -17.88 18.04
C LEU A 91 17.47 -17.45 19.02
N LYS A 92 17.20 -17.48 20.34
CA LYS A 92 18.19 -17.16 21.36
C LYS A 92 19.33 -18.17 21.35
N GLU A 93 19.02 -19.46 21.36
CA GLU A 93 20.00 -20.54 21.34
C GLU A 93 20.89 -20.45 20.10
N GLN A 94 20.30 -20.31 18.90
CA GLN A 94 21.07 -20.14 17.65
C GLN A 94 22.00 -18.92 17.68
N MET A 95 21.55 -17.81 18.27
CA MET A 95 22.37 -16.61 18.42
C MET A 95 23.50 -16.80 19.42
N GLU A 96 23.28 -17.50 20.54
CA GLU A 96 24.30 -17.84 21.53
C GLU A 96 25.36 -18.80 20.97
N GLU A 97 24.93 -19.87 20.30
CA GLU A 97 25.83 -20.79 19.59
C GLU A 97 26.69 -20.06 18.55
N ARG A 98 26.10 -19.11 17.82
CA ARG A 98 26.83 -18.29 16.85
C ARG A 98 27.87 -17.40 17.53
N LYS A 99 27.51 -16.72 18.62
CA LYS A 99 28.44 -15.89 19.41
C LYS A 99 29.61 -16.73 19.93
N MET A 100 29.33 -17.90 20.48
CA MET A 100 30.36 -18.83 20.97
C MET A 100 31.29 -19.32 19.85
N ARG A 101 30.74 -19.66 18.68
CA ARG A 101 31.55 -20.03 17.51
C ARG A 101 32.46 -18.90 17.05
N ILE A 102 31.96 -17.68 16.97
CA ILE A 102 32.76 -16.50 16.58
C ILE A 102 33.89 -16.28 17.58
N LEU A 103 33.57 -16.30 18.88
CA LEU A 103 34.54 -16.14 19.96
C LEU A 103 35.65 -17.21 19.90
N MET A 104 35.26 -18.48 19.80
CA MET A 104 36.21 -19.59 19.72
C MET A 104 37.05 -19.55 18.44
N ARG A 105 36.49 -19.09 17.31
CA ARG A 105 37.27 -18.83 16.09
C ARG A 105 38.31 -17.74 16.32
N GLY A 106 37.94 -16.64 16.99
CA GLY A 106 38.87 -15.58 17.38
C GLY A 106 40.04 -16.09 18.22
N ILE A 107 39.74 -16.84 19.28
CA ILE A 107 40.76 -17.45 20.16
C ILE A 107 41.67 -18.41 19.37
N LYS A 108 41.10 -19.27 18.53
CA LYS A 108 41.87 -20.21 17.69
C LYS A 108 42.81 -19.50 16.72
N ILE A 109 42.36 -18.41 16.10
CA ILE A 109 43.17 -17.58 15.20
C ILE A 109 44.29 -16.88 15.98
N GLY A 110 43.97 -16.30 17.14
CA GLY A 110 44.95 -15.63 18.01
C GLY A 110 46.08 -16.55 18.46
N LYS A 111 45.73 -17.77 18.92
CA LYS A 111 46.72 -18.81 19.26
C LYS A 111 47.59 -19.20 18.08
N LYS A 112 47.02 -19.35 16.88
CA LYS A 112 47.78 -19.71 15.66
C LYS A 112 48.74 -18.61 15.22
N LYS A 113 48.42 -17.33 15.48
CA LYS A 113 49.25 -16.17 15.12
C LYS A 113 50.34 -15.82 16.16
N GLY A 114 50.54 -16.64 17.19
CA GLY A 114 51.57 -16.41 18.21
C GLY A 114 51.13 -15.50 19.37
N GLY A 115 49.83 -15.19 19.48
CA GLY A 115 49.30 -14.57 20.69
C GLY A 115 49.41 -15.52 21.88
N GLY A 116 49.64 -14.98 23.09
CA GLY A 116 49.73 -15.75 24.34
C GLY A 116 48.52 -16.68 24.56
N LYS A 117 48.62 -17.60 25.53
CA LYS A 117 47.54 -18.55 25.88
C LYS A 117 46.32 -17.82 26.47
N VAL A 118 45.59 -17.06 25.66
CA VAL A 118 44.31 -16.49 26.05
C VAL A 118 43.30 -17.63 26.10
N THR A 119 42.78 -17.92 27.29
CA THR A 119 41.71 -18.89 27.52
C THR A 119 40.35 -18.21 27.46
N LEU A 120 39.28 -19.00 27.32
CA LEU A 120 37.92 -18.49 27.26
C LEU A 120 37.54 -17.70 28.52
N MET A 121 38.02 -18.14 29.69
CA MET A 121 37.76 -17.47 30.96
C MET A 121 38.42 -16.09 31.02
N ASP A 122 39.66 -15.95 30.52
CA ASP A 122 40.35 -14.66 30.49
C ASP A 122 39.58 -13.59 29.68
N VAL A 123 38.91 -14.00 28.58
CA VAL A 123 38.10 -13.10 27.74
C VAL A 123 36.77 -12.70 28.41
N LEU A 124 36.19 -13.59 29.22
CA LEU A 124 34.97 -13.30 29.96
C LEU A 124 35.25 -12.41 31.18
N GLU A 125 36.37 -12.62 31.87
CA GLU A 125 36.82 -11.83 33.01
C GLU A 125 37.22 -10.40 32.62
N THR A 126 37.96 -10.24 31.51
CA THR A 126 38.29 -8.90 30.98
C THR A 126 37.04 -8.08 30.68
N LYS A 127 36.01 -8.70 30.08
CA LYS A 127 34.76 -8.00 29.76
C LYS A 127 33.95 -7.60 31.00
N LYS A 128 34.08 -8.33 32.11
CA LYS A 128 33.37 -8.04 33.37
C LYS A 128 33.95 -6.80 34.05
N ASN A 129 35.27 -6.61 33.96
CA ASN A 129 35.95 -5.42 34.48
C ASN A 129 35.59 -4.16 33.68
N ASP A 130 35.46 -4.25 32.36
CA ASP A 130 35.05 -3.12 31.50
C ASP A 130 33.58 -2.69 31.70
N SER A 131 32.75 -3.56 32.31
CA SER A 131 31.31 -3.28 32.56
C SER A 131 31.01 -2.63 33.92
N PHE A 132 32.05 -2.35 34.72
CA PHE A 132 31.94 -1.78 36.07
C PHE A 132 32.38 -0.29 36.16
N ASP A 133 32.58 0.37 35.01
CA ASP A 133 32.81 1.82 34.95
C ASP A 133 31.52 2.56 34.54
N PHE A 134 30.58 2.67 35.50
CA PHE A 134 29.51 3.68 35.51
C PHE A 134 29.15 4.05 36.95
#